data_AF-A0AAJ6MMC4-F1
#
_entry.id   AF-A0AAJ6MMC4-F1
#
_cell.length_a   1.000
_cell.length_b   1.000
_cell.length_c   1.000
_cell.angle_alpha   90.00
_cell.angle_beta   90.00
_cell.angle_gamma   90.00
#
_symmetry.space_group_name_H-M   'P 1'
#
loop_
_entity.id
_entity.type
_entity.pdbx_description
1 polymer ?
#
loop_
_entity_poly.entity_id
_entity_poly.type
_entity_poly.pdbx_seq_one_letter_code
_entity_poly.pdbx_strand_id
1 'polypeptide(L)'
;MGASFFIDQTFYSGWSNLFDRSHLTRRMDPDWGRKEEAERANADTYDFTNCTPQHFRFKESTKFWQGAEQYVLENGAIAEETANRICVFQGPIFDDKVDLWANDIQIPSSFLR
;
A
#
# COMPACT_ATOMS: atom_id res chain seq x y z
N MET A 1 -19.26 -14.37 -18.24
CA MET A 1 -18.70 -14.07 -16.91
C MET A 1 -18.63 -12.56 -16.78
N GLY A 2 -19.20 -11.98 -15.72
CA GLY A 2 -19.11 -10.54 -15.49
C GLY A 2 -17.67 -10.16 -15.17
N ALA A 3 -17.20 -9.02 -15.69
CA ALA A 3 -15.89 -8.50 -15.32
C ALA A 3 -15.86 -8.25 -13.80
N SER A 4 -14.87 -8.80 -13.10
CA SER A 4 -14.56 -8.39 -11.74
C SER A 4 -13.76 -7.09 -11.82
N PHE A 5 -14.16 -6.09 -11.04
CA PHE A 5 -13.43 -4.81 -10.93
C PHE A 5 -12.43 -4.80 -9.78
N PHE A 6 -12.24 -5.93 -9.09
CA PHE A 6 -11.31 -6.08 -7.98
C PHE A 6 -10.53 -7.38 -8.08
N ILE A 7 -9.34 -7.37 -7.49
CA ILE A 7 -8.56 -8.57 -7.20
C ILE A 7 -8.85 -9.00 -5.76
N ASP A 8 -8.92 -10.31 -5.54
CA ASP A 8 -9.28 -10.89 -4.26
C ASP A 8 -8.23 -11.90 -3.78
N GLN A 9 -8.57 -12.63 -2.73
CA GLN A 9 -7.70 -13.64 -2.15
C GLN A 9 -7.29 -14.72 -3.16
N THR A 10 -8.12 -15.04 -4.16
CA THR A 10 -7.79 -16.06 -5.16
C THR A 10 -6.58 -15.63 -5.99
N PHE A 11 -6.52 -14.36 -6.41
CA PHE A 11 -5.34 -13.82 -7.10
C PHE A 11 -4.09 -13.90 -6.22
N TYR A 12 -4.16 -13.38 -5.00
CA TYR A 12 -3.00 -13.32 -4.10
C TYR A 12 -2.50 -14.70 -3.68
N SER A 13 -3.39 -15.66 -3.45
CA SER A 13 -3.00 -17.04 -3.15
C SER A 13 -2.30 -17.69 -4.36
N GLY A 14 -2.80 -17.46 -5.57
CA GLY A 14 -2.23 -18.01 -6.81
C GLY A 14 -0.84 -17.47 -7.15
N TRP A 15 -0.54 -16.24 -6.73
CA TRP A 15 0.72 -15.55 -7.01
C TRP A 15 1.58 -15.29 -5.76
N SER A 16 1.30 -15.99 -4.66
CA SER A 16 1.91 -15.77 -3.34
C SER A 16 3.45 -15.88 -3.31
N ASN A 17 4.06 -16.57 -4.27
CA ASN A 17 5.52 -16.63 -4.41
C ASN A 17 6.16 -15.35 -4.95
N LEU A 18 5.37 -14.46 -5.55
CA LEU A 18 5.85 -13.23 -6.19
C LEU A 18 5.26 -11.98 -5.55
N PHE A 19 3.96 -11.99 -5.26
CA PHE A 19 3.24 -10.78 -4.84
C PHE A 19 2.71 -10.87 -3.43
N ASP A 20 3.00 -9.81 -2.68
CA ASP A 20 2.37 -9.54 -1.40
C ASP A 20 1.12 -8.70 -1.56
N ARG A 21 0.21 -8.85 -0.59
CA ARG A 21 -0.89 -7.92 -0.36
C ARG A 21 -0.38 -6.70 0.40
N SER A 22 0.41 -5.88 -0.28
CA SER A 22 1.03 -4.69 0.31
C SER A 22 0.01 -3.58 0.50
N HIS A 23 0.05 -2.98 1.69
CA HIS A 23 -0.79 -1.83 2.02
C HIS A 23 -0.30 -0.59 1.29
N LEU A 24 -1.23 0.19 0.75
CA LEU A 24 -1.01 1.56 0.34
C LEU A 24 -0.96 2.42 1.60
N THR A 25 -2.10 2.58 2.29
CA THR A 25 -2.15 3.25 3.60
C THR A 25 -1.67 2.29 4.66
N ARG A 26 -0.60 2.67 5.36
CA ARG A 26 -0.01 1.81 6.38
C ARG A 26 -0.97 1.69 7.55
N ARG A 27 -0.99 0.51 8.18
CA ARG A 27 -1.90 0.19 9.28
C ARG A 27 -1.92 1.21 10.42
N MET A 28 -0.78 1.86 10.71
CA MET A 28 -0.63 2.76 11.84
C MET A 28 -1.01 4.22 11.52
N ASP A 29 -1.08 4.59 10.23
CA ASP A 29 -1.32 5.98 9.82
C ASP A 29 -2.68 6.50 10.31
N PRO A 30 -3.76 5.70 10.30
CA PRO A 30 -5.06 6.15 10.81
C PRO A 30 -5.32 5.78 12.28
N ASP A 31 -4.32 5.27 13.02
CA ASP A 31 -4.47 4.81 14.41
C ASP A 31 -4.45 5.98 15.42
N TRP A 32 -5.35 6.94 15.24
CA TRP A 32 -5.48 8.12 16.11
C TRP A 32 -6.94 8.33 16.56
N GLY A 33 -7.14 9.16 17.59
CA GLY A 33 -8.47 9.42 18.16
C GLY A 33 -8.83 8.47 19.30
N ARG A 34 -10.12 8.12 19.43
CA ARG A 34 -10.56 7.18 20.47
C ARG A 34 -10.13 5.76 20.13
N LYS A 35 -9.98 4.92 21.16
CA LYS A 35 -9.55 3.52 20.99
C LYS A 35 -10.41 2.77 19.98
N GLU A 36 -11.74 2.90 20.06
CA GLU A 36 -12.66 2.19 19.16
C GLU A 36 -12.57 2.71 17.72
N GLU A 37 -12.28 3.99 17.53
CA GLU A 37 -12.09 4.60 16.20
C GLU A 37 -10.77 4.14 15.59
N ALA A 38 -9.68 4.15 16.37
CA ALA A 38 -8.37 3.68 15.95
C ALA A 38 -8.36 2.18 15.61
N GLU A 39 -9.00 1.34 16.43
CA GLU A 39 -9.12 -0.11 16.16
C GLU A 39 -9.89 -0.38 14.87
N ARG A 40 -11.00 0.34 14.63
CA ARG A 40 -11.74 0.23 13.37
C ARG A 40 -10.90 0.69 12.19
N ALA A 41 -10.26 1.85 12.30
CA ALA A 41 -9.46 2.40 11.22
C ALA A 41 -8.25 1.51 10.87
N ASN A 42 -7.61 0.91 11.86
CA ASN A 42 -6.57 -0.11 11.66
C ASN A 42 -7.13 -1.29 10.85
N ALA A 43 -8.29 -1.82 11.26
CA ALA A 43 -8.93 -2.94 10.58
C ALA A 43 -9.31 -2.60 9.12
N ASP A 44 -9.81 -1.40 8.86
CA ASP A 44 -10.18 -0.92 7.51
C ASP A 44 -8.96 -0.88 6.56
N THR A 45 -7.72 -0.77 7.08
CA THR A 45 -6.51 -0.83 6.24
C THR A 45 -6.25 -2.21 5.62
N TYR A 46 -6.89 -3.27 6.12
CA TYR A 46 -6.73 -4.64 5.62
C TYR A 46 -7.63 -4.97 4.43
N ASP A 47 -8.51 -4.05 4.02
CA ASP A 47 -9.36 -4.21 2.85
C ASP A 47 -8.54 -4.28 1.56
N PHE A 48 -8.97 -5.11 0.61
CA PHE A 48 -8.28 -5.29 -0.67
C PHE A 48 -8.16 -3.99 -1.47
N THR A 49 -9.08 -3.05 -1.29
CA THR A 49 -9.05 -1.73 -1.93
C THR A 49 -7.90 -0.85 -1.46
N ASN A 50 -7.35 -1.11 -0.27
CA ASN A 50 -6.14 -0.45 0.24
C ASN A 50 -4.86 -1.23 -0.17
N CYS A 51 -4.99 -2.29 -0.96
CA CYS A 51 -3.87 -3.15 -1.30
C CYS A 51 -3.58 -3.12 -2.80
N THR A 52 -2.31 -3.31 -3.13
CA THR A 52 -1.85 -3.46 -4.52
C THR A 52 -0.85 -4.62 -4.59
N PRO A 53 -0.83 -5.42 -5.68
CA PRO A 53 0.23 -6.40 -5.87
C PRO A 53 1.57 -5.68 -5.89
N GLN A 54 2.46 -6.03 -4.97
CA GLN A 54 3.83 -5.57 -4.96
C GLN A 54 4.75 -6.77 -4.89
N HIS A 55 5.80 -6.75 -5.72
CA HIS A 55 6.80 -7.79 -5.68
C HIS A 55 7.50 -7.79 -4.31
N PHE A 56 7.63 -8.94 -3.65
CA PHE A 56 8.13 -9.03 -2.26
C PHE A 56 9.45 -8.27 -2.04
N ARG A 57 10.39 -8.36 -3.01
CA ARG A 57 11.67 -7.62 -2.96
C ARG A 57 11.53 -6.10 -2.92
N PHE A 58 10.49 -5.54 -3.55
CA PHE A 58 10.23 -4.10 -3.54
C PHE A 58 9.77 -3.66 -2.16
N LYS A 59 8.82 -4.40 -1.57
CA LYS A 59 8.26 -4.18 -0.24
C LYS A 59 9.29 -4.35 0.88
N GLU A 60 10.11 -5.40 0.84
CA GLU A 60 11.07 -5.73 1.92
C GLU A 60 12.32 -4.85 1.92
N SER A 61 12.51 -4.04 0.88
CA SER A 61 13.65 -3.14 0.84
C SER A 61 13.37 -1.86 1.63
N THR A 62 14.17 -1.62 2.67
CA THR A 62 14.26 -0.34 3.37
C THR A 62 14.75 0.80 2.47
N LYS A 63 15.26 0.47 1.27
CA LYS A 63 15.73 1.43 0.26
C LYS A 63 14.63 2.03 -0.61
N PHE A 64 13.45 1.40 -0.72
CA PHE A 64 12.40 1.85 -1.64
C PHE A 64 11.11 2.20 -0.91
N TRP A 65 10.28 1.22 -0.54
CA TRP A 65 8.93 1.51 -0.04
C TRP A 65 8.90 1.77 1.47
N GLN A 66 9.46 0.88 2.29
CA GLN A 66 9.49 1.04 3.76
C GLN A 66 10.30 2.26 4.20
N GLY A 67 11.38 2.61 3.47
CA GLY A 67 12.19 3.79 3.78
C GLY A 67 11.44 5.10 3.56
N ALA A 68 10.63 5.18 2.49
CA ALA A 68 9.77 6.34 2.24
C ALA A 68 8.65 6.45 3.29
N GLU A 69 8.05 5.33 3.72
CA GLU A 69 7.06 5.31 4.83
C GLU A 69 7.63 5.86 6.12
N GLN A 70 8.83 5.41 6.47
CA GLN A 70 9.52 5.83 7.67
C GLN A 70 9.85 7.33 7.61
N TYR A 71 10.38 7.81 6.48
CA TYR A 71 10.78 9.21 6.32
C TYR A 71 9.62 10.20 6.48
N VAL A 72 8.46 9.93 5.88
CA VAL A 72 7.28 10.82 5.96
C VAL A 72 6.78 10.96 7.41
N LEU A 73 6.74 9.85 8.16
CA LEU A 73 6.34 9.87 9.56
C LEU A 73 7.39 10.55 10.44
N GLU A 74 8.67 10.18 10.29
CA GLU A 74 9.76 10.70 11.13
C GLU A 74 10.04 12.19 10.88
N ASN A 75 9.96 12.66 9.62
CA ASN A 75 10.34 14.03 9.26
C ASN A 75 9.13 14.96 9.03
N GLY A 76 7.96 14.42 8.71
CA GLY A 76 6.76 15.20 8.41
C GLY A 76 5.79 15.33 9.60
N ALA A 77 5.52 14.22 10.30
CA ALA A 77 4.53 14.17 11.38
C ALA A 77 5.16 14.20 12.79
N ILE A 78 6.36 13.66 12.96
CA ILE A 78 7.08 13.51 14.24
C ILE A 78 8.26 14.50 14.36
N ALA A 79 8.40 15.47 13.45
CA ALA A 79 9.32 16.58 13.69
C ALA A 79 8.83 17.33 14.94
N GLU A 80 9.52 17.13 16.07
CA GLU A 80 9.09 17.44 17.45
C GLU A 80 8.65 18.90 17.68
N GLU A 81 8.89 19.80 16.73
CA GLU A 81 8.58 21.22 16.81
C GLU A 81 7.37 21.69 15.98
N THR A 82 6.81 20.85 15.11
CA THR A 82 5.68 21.26 14.26
C THR A 82 4.60 20.18 14.18
N ALA A 83 3.45 20.41 14.80
CA ALA A 83 2.23 19.60 14.65
C ALA A 83 1.61 19.79 13.25
N ASN A 84 2.36 19.46 12.20
CA ASN A 84 1.95 19.64 10.83
C ASN A 84 0.93 18.57 10.45
N ARG A 85 -0.21 19.01 9.93
CA ARG A 85 -1.14 18.12 9.24
C ARG A 85 -0.61 17.88 7.84
N ILE A 86 -0.27 16.64 7.54
CA ILE A 86 0.19 16.21 6.23
C ILE A 86 -0.94 15.49 5.48
N CYS A 87 -0.96 15.64 4.16
CA CYS A 87 -1.77 14.83 3.27
C CYS A 87 -0.82 14.03 2.39
N VAL A 88 -0.99 12.70 2.37
CA VAL A 88 -0.18 11.80 1.57
C VAL A 88 -1.05 11.21 0.47
N PHE A 89 -0.60 11.31 -0.78
CA PHE A 89 -1.23 10.64 -1.92
C PHE A 89 -0.32 9.51 -2.34
N GLN A 90 -0.88 8.33 -2.59
CA GLN A 90 -0.09 7.17 -2.94
C GLN A 90 -0.87 6.23 -3.84
N GLY A 91 -0.16 5.47 -4.66
CA GLY A 91 -0.79 4.53 -5.55
C GLY A 91 0.15 3.95 -6.59
N PRO A 92 -0.29 2.90 -7.28
CA PRO A 92 0.41 2.33 -8.42
C PRO A 92 0.40 3.30 -9.61
N ILE A 93 1.49 3.29 -10.37
CA ILE A 93 1.58 3.92 -11.68
C ILE A 93 1.64 2.79 -12.71
N PHE A 94 0.69 2.79 -13.64
CA PHE A 94 0.63 1.83 -14.73
C PHE A 94 1.33 2.38 -15.98
N ASP A 95 2.16 1.55 -16.59
CA ASP A 95 2.83 1.83 -17.85
C ASP A 95 2.90 0.55 -18.71
N ASP A 96 2.11 0.54 -19.78
CA ASP A 96 1.98 -0.58 -20.71
C ASP A 96 3.30 -1.01 -21.38
N LYS A 97 4.34 -0.17 -21.35
CA LYS A 97 5.64 -0.48 -21.96
C LYS A 97 6.53 -1.33 -21.06
N VAL A 98 6.37 -1.22 -19.75
CA VAL A 98 7.28 -1.83 -18.77
C VAL A 98 6.56 -2.81 -17.84
N ASP A 99 5.27 -2.61 -17.60
CA ASP A 99 4.49 -3.46 -16.71
C ASP A 99 4.31 -4.85 -17.27
N LEU A 100 4.46 -5.81 -16.37
CA LEU A 100 4.20 -7.22 -16.65
C LEU A 100 2.77 -7.57 -16.30
N TRP A 101 2.31 -8.72 -16.79
CA TRP A 101 0.95 -9.19 -16.60
C TRP A 101 0.95 -10.50 -15.82
N ALA A 102 0.05 -10.60 -14.85
CA ALA A 102 -0.24 -11.81 -14.09
C ALA A 102 -1.67 -12.24 -14.41
N ASN A 103 -1.81 -13.16 -15.38
CA ASN A 103 -3.08 -13.43 -16.07
C ASN A 103 -3.61 -12.13 -16.72
N ASP A 104 -4.86 -11.75 -16.45
CA ASP A 104 -5.51 -10.55 -16.98
C ASP A 104 -5.27 -9.29 -16.14
N ILE A 105 -4.33 -9.34 -15.18
CA ILE A 105 -4.01 -8.23 -14.27
C ILE A 105 -2.65 -7.63 -14.63
N GLN A 106 -2.63 -6.35 -15.00
CA GLN A 106 -1.41 -5.57 -15.14
C GLN A 106 -0.78 -5.35 -13.76
N ILE A 107 0.53 -5.59 -13.65
CA ILE A 107 1.27 -5.47 -12.40
C ILE A 107 2.11 -4.20 -12.46
N PRO A 108 1.83 -3.22 -11.58
CA PRO A 108 2.51 -1.93 -11.61
C PRO A 108 3.98 -2.10 -11.21
N SER A 109 4.87 -1.56 -12.05
CA SER A 109 6.32 -1.57 -11.83
C SER A 109 6.81 -0.35 -11.07
N SER A 110 5.92 0.61 -10.75
CA SER A 110 6.24 1.87 -10.09
C SER A 110 5.09 2.36 -9.23
N PHE A 111 5.43 3.15 -8.21
CA PHE A 111 4.48 3.68 -7.24
C PHE A 111 4.83 5.13 -6.93
N LEU A 112 3.82 5.95 -6.67
CA LEU A 112 3.98 7.28 -6.08
C LEU A 112 3.64 7.25 -4.59
N ARG A 113 4.26 8.16 -3.84
CA ARG A 113 3.95 8.48 -2.45
C ARG A 113 4.33 9.94 -2.18
#